data_AF-A0A508A4E3-F1
#
_entry.id   AF-A0A508A4E3-F1
#
_cell.length_a   1.000
_cell.length_b   1.000
_cell.length_c   1.000
_cell.angle_alpha   90.00
_cell.angle_beta   90.00
_cell.angle_gamma   90.00
#
_symmetry.space_group_name_H-M   'P 1'
#
loop_
_entity.id
_entity.type
_entity.pdbx_description
1 polymer ?
#
loop_
_entity_poly.entity_id
_entity_poly.type
_entity_poly.pdbx_seq_one_letter_code
_entity_poly.pdbx_strand_id
1 'polypeptide(L)'
;MKPLSGDGLAARTSYIREGLKNGLLLEERVGINPYRIGIVAGSDSHVGATQPDEDRFTGFHGEAGDTPERRIVTPENFYAYMVGTGGLTGIWAPRNTREALFSAIRRQETFGTTGVRINPRFFRGWTCTTDMVSEPG
;
A
#
# COMPACT_ATOMS: atom_id res chain seq x y z
N MET A 1 -20.80 23.47 -12.44
CA MET A 1 -21.66 22.87 -11.38
C MET A 1 -20.92 23.05 -10.05
N LYS A 2 -21.47 23.85 -9.13
CA LYS A 2 -20.84 24.22 -7.85
C LYS A 2 -21.03 23.06 -6.86
N PRO A 3 -20.01 22.61 -6.10
CA PRO A 3 -20.25 21.67 -5.02
C PRO A 3 -21.05 22.39 -3.93
N LEU A 4 -22.15 21.76 -3.51
CA LEU A 4 -23.00 22.24 -2.44
C LEU A 4 -22.24 22.12 -1.11
N SER A 5 -22.33 23.20 -0.36
CA SER A 5 -21.93 23.35 1.04
C SER A 5 -22.68 22.38 1.96
N GLY A 6 -22.01 21.95 3.03
CA GLY A 6 -22.64 21.46 4.26
C GLY A 6 -22.54 19.95 4.43
N ASP A 7 -22.04 19.57 5.60
CA ASP A 7 -21.83 18.22 6.12
C ASP A 7 -20.55 17.55 5.60
N GLY A 8 -19.54 17.46 6.47
CA GLY A 8 -18.22 16.86 6.22
C GLY A 8 -18.21 15.36 5.89
N LEU A 9 -19.32 14.83 5.37
CA LEU A 9 -19.42 13.48 4.86
C LEU A 9 -18.84 13.49 3.43
N ALA A 10 -17.68 12.86 3.26
CA ALA A 10 -17.06 12.73 1.95
C ALA A 10 -18.10 12.21 0.94
N ALA A 11 -18.38 13.02 -0.09
CA ALA A 11 -19.31 12.65 -1.15
C ALA A 11 -18.92 11.30 -1.74
N ARG A 12 -19.87 10.55 -2.29
CA ARG A 12 -19.60 9.23 -2.88
C ARG A 12 -18.44 9.27 -3.90
N THR A 13 -18.33 10.36 -4.65
CA THR A 13 -17.24 10.61 -5.62
C THR A 13 -15.89 10.93 -5.00
N SER A 14 -15.80 11.15 -3.70
CA SER A 14 -14.58 11.50 -2.97
C SER A 14 -13.73 10.30 -2.56
N TYR A 15 -14.20 9.07 -2.81
CA TYR A 15 -13.46 7.85 -2.49
C TYR A 15 -12.88 7.19 -3.74
N ILE A 16 -11.62 6.74 -3.65
CA ILE A 16 -10.92 6.03 -4.74
C ILE A 16 -11.70 4.81 -5.23
N ARG A 17 -12.39 4.11 -4.32
CA ARG A 17 -13.22 2.94 -4.64
C ARG A 17 -14.31 3.25 -5.67
N GLU A 18 -14.96 4.40 -5.58
CA GLU A 18 -16.00 4.77 -6.54
C GLU A 18 -15.40 5.18 -7.88
N GLY A 19 -14.22 5.81 -7.89
CA GLY A 19 -13.44 6.02 -9.12
C GLY A 19 -13.11 4.70 -9.84
N LEU A 20 -12.61 3.70 -9.10
CA LEU A 20 -12.29 2.38 -9.67
C LEU A 20 -13.52 1.67 -10.24
N LYS A 21 -14.65 1.68 -9.51
CA LYS A 21 -15.92 1.12 -10.01
C LYS A 21 -16.39 1.80 -11.30
N ASN A 22 -16.36 3.14 -11.32
CA ASN A 22 -16.76 3.90 -12.49
C ASN A 22 -15.81 3.65 -13.68
N GLY A 23 -14.52 3.45 -13.42
CA GLY A 23 -13.53 3.04 -14.42
C GLY A 23 -13.91 1.75 -15.13
N LEU A 24 -14.23 0.70 -14.36
CA LEU A 24 -14.65 -0.59 -14.90
C LEU A 24 -15.94 -0.47 -15.73
N LEU A 25 -16.91 0.30 -15.26
CA LEU A 25 -18.16 0.53 -16.00
C LEU A 25 -17.94 1.29 -17.32
N LEU A 26 -17.03 2.26 -17.33
CA LEU A 26 -16.68 3.00 -18.56
C LEU A 26 -15.92 2.12 -19.55
N GLU A 27 -15.02 1.27 -19.04
CA GLU A 27 -14.30 0.29 -19.85
C GLU A 27 -15.27 -0.65 -20.58
N GLU A 28 -16.26 -1.17 -19.85
CA GLU A 28 -17.29 -2.03 -20.42
C GLU A 28 -18.16 -1.31 -21.46
N ARG A 29 -18.50 -0.04 -21.22
CA ARG A 29 -19.44 0.71 -22.08
C ARG A 29 -18.80 1.30 -23.34
N VAL A 30 -17.58 1.82 -23.24
CA VAL A 30 -16.94 2.59 -24.32
C VAL A 30 -15.51 2.14 -24.61
N GLY A 31 -15.02 1.09 -23.95
CA GLY A 31 -13.69 0.51 -24.20
C GLY A 31 -12.52 1.30 -23.60
N ILE A 32 -12.79 2.32 -22.78
CA ILE A 32 -11.74 3.19 -22.19
C ILE A 32 -11.96 3.32 -20.69
N ASN A 33 -10.88 3.12 -19.91
CA ASN A 33 -10.87 3.28 -18.46
C ASN A 33 -9.98 4.47 -18.03
N PRO A 34 -10.54 5.68 -17.84
CA PRO A 34 -9.77 6.85 -17.42
C PRO A 34 -9.33 6.79 -15.94
N TYR A 35 -9.87 5.84 -15.17
CA TYR A 35 -9.57 5.65 -13.75
C TYR A 35 -8.64 4.46 -13.48
N ARG A 36 -7.92 4.01 -14.51
CA ARG A 36 -6.85 3.01 -14.36
C ARG A 36 -5.65 3.65 -13.67
N ILE A 37 -5.65 3.61 -12.34
CA ILE A 37 -4.62 4.20 -11.49
C ILE A 37 -4.01 3.17 -10.54
N GLY A 38 -2.74 3.35 -10.25
CA GLY A 38 -2.00 2.55 -9.27
C GLY A 38 -2.14 3.15 -7.89
N ILE A 39 -2.08 2.30 -6.86
CA ILE A 39 -2.15 2.72 -5.46
C ILE A 39 -0.79 2.47 -4.83
N VAL A 40 -0.29 3.45 -4.07
CA VAL A 40 0.89 3.31 -3.22
C VAL A 40 0.48 3.54 -1.77
N ALA A 41 1.09 2.78 -0.87
CA ALA A 41 0.92 2.92 0.56
C ALA A 41 2.32 2.97 1.17
N GLY A 42 2.94 4.15 1.17
CA GLY A 42 4.20 4.38 1.84
C GLY A 42 3.98 4.76 3.30
N SER A 43 4.97 4.52 4.16
CA SER A 43 4.88 4.81 5.60
C SER A 43 5.29 6.22 6.00
N ASP A 44 5.75 7.03 5.06
CA ASP A 44 6.35 8.34 5.34
C ASP A 44 7.45 8.28 6.41
N SER A 45 8.22 7.17 6.41
CA SER A 45 9.27 7.00 7.38
C SER A 45 10.51 7.80 7.00
N HIS A 46 11.02 8.58 7.94
CA HIS A 46 12.24 9.38 7.84
C HIS A 46 13.50 8.58 8.19
N VAL A 47 13.45 7.25 8.03
CA VAL A 47 14.59 6.34 8.19
C VAL A 47 14.76 5.46 6.97
N GLY A 48 16.00 5.09 6.65
CA GLY A 48 16.33 4.33 5.44
C GLY A 48 15.80 2.88 5.43
N ALA A 49 15.48 2.34 6.61
CA ALA A 49 14.85 1.04 6.76
C ALA A 49 13.84 1.13 7.91
N THR A 50 12.56 0.94 7.58
CA THR A 50 11.44 0.99 8.53
C THR A 50 10.87 -0.41 8.70
N GLN A 51 10.52 -0.78 9.92
CA GLN A 51 9.87 -2.04 10.20
C GLN A 51 8.40 -1.91 9.78
N PRO A 52 7.90 -2.78 8.89
CA PRO A 52 6.48 -2.76 8.56
C PRO A 52 5.63 -3.47 9.63
N ASP A 53 6.28 -4.21 10.55
CA ASP A 53 5.65 -5.00 11.62
C ASP A 53 5.36 -4.12 12.84
N GLU A 54 4.09 -4.00 13.22
CA GLU A 54 3.65 -3.11 14.31
C GLU A 54 4.29 -3.48 15.66
N ASP A 55 4.44 -4.78 15.96
CA ASP A 55 5.03 -5.28 17.20
C ASP A 55 6.55 -5.04 17.30
N ARG A 56 7.18 -4.74 16.16
CA ARG A 56 8.61 -4.42 16.03
C ARG A 56 8.85 -2.97 15.61
N PHE A 57 7.81 -2.15 15.60
CA PHE A 57 7.90 -0.79 15.14
C PHE A 57 8.59 0.09 16.19
N THR A 58 9.65 0.77 15.77
CA THR A 58 10.49 1.57 16.66
C THR A 58 10.29 3.07 16.50
N GLY A 59 9.26 3.47 15.73
CA GLY A 59 9.05 4.84 15.30
C GLY A 59 9.59 5.10 13.89
N PHE A 60 9.14 6.20 13.30
CA PHE A 60 9.39 6.56 11.91
C PHE A 60 10.48 7.64 11.74
N HIS A 61 10.91 8.26 12.84
CA HIS A 61 12.00 9.24 12.90
C HIS A 61 13.24 8.62 13.53
N GLY A 62 14.41 8.80 12.90
CA GLY A 62 15.66 8.24 13.40
C GLY A 62 16.02 8.73 14.80
N GLU A 63 15.87 10.03 15.05
CA GLU A 63 16.16 10.65 16.35
C GLU A 63 15.23 10.14 17.47
N ALA A 64 13.93 10.03 17.19
CA ALA A 64 12.95 9.61 18.19
C ALA A 64 12.94 8.08 18.43
N GLY A 65 13.49 7.30 17.50
CA GLY A 65 13.42 5.84 17.49
C GLY A 65 14.73 5.11 17.79
N ASP A 66 15.85 5.81 17.95
CA ASP A 66 17.20 5.21 18.05
C ASP A 66 17.44 4.41 19.35
N THR A 67 16.81 4.79 20.45
CA THR A 67 16.96 4.17 21.78
C THR A 67 15.60 3.91 22.44
N PRO A 68 15.48 2.87 23.30
CA PRO A 68 14.23 2.58 24.00
C PRO A 68 13.69 3.76 24.81
N GLU A 69 14.58 4.53 25.45
CA GLU A 69 14.21 5.67 26.29
C GLU A 69 13.59 6.80 25.46
N ARG A 70 14.18 7.11 24.28
CA ARG A 70 13.68 8.14 23.37
C ARG A 70 12.34 7.78 22.73
N ARG A 71 12.07 6.49 22.48
CA ARG A 71 10.75 6.05 21.97
C ARG A 71 9.59 6.39 22.89
N ILE A 72 9.85 6.50 24.20
CA ILE A 72 8.87 6.79 25.24
C ILE A 72 8.83 8.30 25.51
N VAL A 73 9.98 8.98 25.49
CA VAL A 73 10.13 10.37 25.92
C VAL A 73 10.91 11.17 24.87
N THR A 74 10.23 11.80 23.93
CA THR A 74 10.81 12.80 23.02
C THR A 74 10.07 14.13 23.16
N PRO A 75 10.74 15.25 23.49
CA PRO A 75 10.05 16.53 23.73
C PRO A 75 9.51 17.21 22.45
N GLU A 76 9.96 16.80 21.26
CA GLU A 76 9.95 17.69 20.09
C GLU A 76 9.36 17.05 18.82
N ASN A 77 8.09 16.61 18.90
CA ASN A 77 7.21 16.21 17.78
C ASN A 77 7.15 14.70 17.48
N PHE A 78 5.93 14.15 17.61
CA PHE A 78 5.51 12.79 17.26
C PHE A 78 6.22 11.64 17.98
N TYR A 79 5.70 11.30 19.16
CA TYR A 79 6.14 10.12 19.90
C TYR A 79 5.99 8.83 19.09
N ALA A 80 6.96 7.93 19.19
CA ALA A 80 6.94 6.63 18.50
C ALA A 80 5.72 5.76 18.87
N TYR A 81 5.10 5.98 20.04
CA TYR A 81 3.89 5.26 20.45
C TYR A 81 2.57 5.88 19.91
N MET A 82 2.60 7.11 19.37
CA MET A 82 1.40 7.79 18.82
C MET A 82 1.18 7.50 17.34
N VAL A 83 2.10 6.77 16.73
CA VAL A 83 2.19 6.51 15.31
C VAL A 83 2.36 5.02 15.10
N GLY A 84 1.79 4.50 14.02
CA GLY A 84 1.91 3.09 13.66
C GLY A 84 2.75 2.91 12.41
N THR A 85 2.92 1.64 12.05
CA THR A 85 3.51 1.28 10.76
C THR A 85 2.63 1.78 9.62
N GLY A 86 3.27 2.24 8.55
CA GLY A 86 2.55 2.54 7.33
C GLY A 86 2.18 1.30 6.54
N GLY A 87 1.48 1.52 5.43
CA GLY A 87 1.22 0.45 4.48
C GLY A 87 2.47 -0.02 3.73
N LEU A 88 2.28 -1.07 2.94
CA LEU A 88 3.23 -1.57 1.96
C LEU A 88 2.70 -1.35 0.56
N THR A 89 3.61 -1.00 -0.35
CA THR A 89 3.33 -0.94 -1.77
C THR A 89 3.77 -2.24 -2.42
N GLY A 90 2.82 -3.01 -2.93
CA GLY A 90 3.09 -4.13 -3.81
C GLY A 90 3.25 -3.66 -5.25
N ILE A 91 4.21 -4.25 -5.97
CA ILE A 91 4.47 -3.97 -7.39
C ILE A 91 4.25 -5.28 -8.14
N TRP A 92 3.33 -5.26 -9.11
CA TRP A 92 3.14 -6.39 -10.00
C TRP A 92 4.16 -6.31 -11.14
N ALA A 93 5.17 -7.18 -11.12
CA ALA A 93 6.22 -7.22 -12.13
C ALA A 93 6.53 -8.67 -12.53
N PRO A 94 6.89 -8.91 -13.81
CA PRO A 94 7.20 -10.25 -14.28
C PRO A 94 8.52 -10.81 -13.72
N ARG A 95 9.41 -9.94 -13.20
CA ARG A 95 10.71 -10.30 -12.62
C ARG A 95 11.10 -9.31 -11.53
N ASN A 96 11.88 -9.77 -10.55
CA ASN A 96 12.48 -8.92 -9.52
C ASN A 96 13.79 -8.29 -10.02
N THR A 97 13.69 -7.42 -11.04
CA THR A 97 14.81 -6.59 -11.52
C THR A 97 14.41 -5.12 -11.47
N ARG A 98 15.39 -4.22 -11.33
CA ARG A 98 15.14 -2.77 -11.30
C ARG A 98 14.31 -2.32 -12.50
N GLU A 99 14.67 -2.76 -13.70
CA GLU A 99 14.00 -2.38 -14.95
C GLU A 99 12.53 -2.83 -14.96
N ALA A 100 12.26 -4.07 -14.55
CA ALA A 100 10.92 -4.62 -14.51
C ALA A 100 10.04 -3.89 -13.48
N LEU A 101 10.58 -3.60 -12.29
CA LEU A 101 9.89 -2.87 -11.22
C LEU A 101 9.56 -1.43 -11.64
N PHE A 102 10.53 -0.68 -12.16
CA PHE A 102 10.30 0.70 -12.59
C PHE A 102 9.34 0.78 -13.78
N SER A 103 9.38 -0.20 -14.68
CA SER A 103 8.43 -0.29 -15.79
C SER A 103 7.00 -0.57 -15.31
N ALA A 104 6.83 -1.45 -14.32
CA ALA A 104 5.53 -1.72 -13.68
C ALA A 104 4.96 -0.48 -12.97
N ILE A 105 5.81 0.27 -12.25
CA ILE A 105 5.40 1.54 -11.62
C ILE A 105 4.90 2.54 -12.67
N ARG A 106 5.59 2.67 -13.81
CA ARG A 106 5.14 3.54 -14.92
C ARG A 106 3.83 3.10 -15.56
N ARG A 107 3.56 1.79 -15.59
CA ARG A 107 2.27 1.22 -16.02
C ARG A 107 1.19 1.28 -14.94
N GLN A 108 1.51 1.84 -13.76
CA GLN A 108 0.61 1.95 -12.62
C GLN A 108 0.14 0.58 -12.09
N GLU A 109 0.99 -0.44 -12.22
CA GLU A 109 0.74 -1.81 -11.76
C GLU A 109 1.16 -1.98 -10.29
N THR A 110 0.58 -1.13 -9.43
CA THR A 110 0.88 -1.10 -7.99
C THR A 110 -0.39 -1.17 -7.15
N PHE A 111 -0.27 -1.77 -5.96
CA PHE A 111 -1.34 -1.81 -4.97
C PHE A 111 -0.80 -1.45 -3.58
N GLY A 112 -1.66 -0.87 -2.74
CA GLY A 112 -1.36 -0.59 -1.34
C GLY A 112 -2.04 -1.59 -0.40
N THR A 113 -1.36 -2.00 0.65
CA THR A 113 -1.94 -2.77 1.76
C THR A 113 -1.55 -2.17 3.10
N THR A 114 -2.47 -2.08 4.05
CA THR A 114 -2.25 -1.53 5.40
C THR A 114 -2.48 -2.59 6.49
N GLY A 115 -2.46 -3.87 6.13
CA GLY A 115 -2.85 -4.97 7.02
C GLY A 115 -2.18 -6.29 6.67
N VAL A 116 -2.94 -7.40 6.75
CA VAL A 116 -2.43 -8.77 6.56
C VAL A 116 -1.61 -8.86 5.27
N ARG A 117 -0.34 -9.22 5.43
CA ARG A 117 0.60 -9.40 4.31
C ARG A 117 0.40 -10.76 3.67
N ILE A 118 -0.76 -10.92 3.07
CA ILE A 118 -1.08 -12.12 2.29
C ILE A 118 -0.01 -12.24 1.21
N ASN A 119 0.68 -13.37 1.17
CA ASN A 119 1.59 -13.70 0.10
C ASN A 119 0.80 -14.47 -0.97
N PRO A 120 0.27 -13.81 -2.02
CA PRO A 120 -0.54 -14.49 -3.01
C PRO A 120 0.32 -15.48 -3.79
N ARG A 121 -0.06 -16.75 -3.75
CA ARG A 121 0.55 -17.82 -4.56
C ARG A 121 -0.42 -18.25 -5.64
N PHE A 122 0.04 -18.23 -6.89
CA PHE A 122 -0.74 -18.70 -8.03
C PHE A 122 -0.20 -20.07 -8.46
N PHE A 123 -1.10 -21.05 -8.47
CA PHE A 123 -0.79 -22.40 -8.96
C PHE A 123 -1.51 -22.62 -10.28
N ARG A 124 -0.82 -23.25 -11.24
CA ARG A 124 -1.39 -23.60 -12.55
C ARG A 124 -0.93 -25.00 -12.94
N GLY A 125 -1.87 -25.90 -13.17
CA GLY A 125 -1.58 -27.26 -13.63
C GLY A 125 -2.76 -28.18 -13.42
N TRP A 126 -2.71 -29.36 -14.03
CA TRP A 126 -3.73 -30.41 -13.87
C TRP A 126 -3.64 -31.11 -12.51
N THR A 127 -2.51 -30.99 -11.82
CA THR A 127 -2.25 -31.61 -10.52
C THR A 127 -1.74 -30.53 -9.58
N CYS A 128 -2.64 -29.97 -8.77
CA CYS A 128 -2.29 -29.00 -7.73
C CYS A 128 -2.34 -29.74 -6.39
N THR A 129 -1.19 -29.92 -5.75
CA THR A 129 -1.07 -30.66 -4.49
C THR A 129 -0.88 -29.68 -3.33
N THR A 130 -1.27 -30.09 -2.11
CA THR A 130 -1.34 -29.19 -0.95
C THR A 130 0.03 -28.76 -0.44
N ASP A 131 1.05 -29.59 -0.66
CA ASP A 131 2.46 -29.33 -0.38
C ASP A 131 3.04 -28.15 -1.17
N MET A 132 2.47 -27.80 -2.33
CA MET A 132 2.88 -26.64 -3.13
C MET A 132 2.73 -25.31 -2.38
N VAL A 133 1.87 -25.25 -1.35
CA VAL A 133 1.72 -24.07 -0.48
C VAL A 133 2.96 -23.84 0.39
N SER A 134 3.69 -24.91 0.69
CA SER A 134 4.85 -24.93 1.59
C SER A 134 6.19 -24.76 0.89
N GLU A 135 6.25 -24.85 -0.44
CA GLU A 135 7.53 -24.71 -1.15
C GLU A 135 8.10 -23.28 -1.05
N PRO A 136 9.42 -23.10 -0.95
CA PRO A 136 10.03 -21.77 -1.06
C PRO A 136 9.76 -21.19 -2.44
N GLY A 137 9.27 -19.94 -2.49
CA GLY A 137 9.06 -19.19 -3.74
C GLY A 137 10.26 -18.34 -4.12
#